data_AF-A0A9D7Z2H8-F1
#
_entry.id   AF-A0A9D7Z2H8-F1
#
_cell.length_a   1.000
_cell.length_b   1.000
_cell.length_c   1.000
_cell.angle_alpha   90.00
_cell.angle_beta   90.00
_cell.angle_gamma   90.00
#
_symmetry.space_group_name_H-M   'P 1'
#
loop_
_entity.id
_entity.type
_entity.pdbx_description
1 polymer ?
#
loop_
_entity_poly.entity_id
_entity_poly.type
_entity_poly.pdbx_seq_one_letter_code
_entity_poly.pdbx_strand_id
1 'polypeptide(L)' 'MLRLPCVAVALAAGLFSLPATASSEYFTYKDWTVLIEKLDTGEDLRITCQMWTGGDGDPTVQIDVSDGDVLPPMSIRAFP' A
#
# COMPACT_ATOMS: atom_id res chain seq x y z
N MET A 1 -35.03 -45.21 -8.63
CA MET A 1 -34.97 -43.95 -9.39
C MET A 1 -35.78 -42.90 -8.65
N LEU A 2 -35.17 -42.23 -7.67
CA LEU A 2 -35.80 -41.13 -6.93
C LEU A 2 -35.01 -39.87 -7.25
N ARG A 3 -35.74 -38.90 -7.82
CA ARG A 3 -35.24 -37.67 -8.43
C ARG A 3 -34.66 -36.77 -7.33
N LEU A 4 -33.44 -36.26 -7.51
CA LEU A 4 -32.88 -35.19 -6.69
C LEU A 4 -33.45 -33.85 -7.18
N PRO A 5 -34.22 -33.09 -6.38
CA PRO A 5 -34.20 -31.65 -6.44
C PRO A 5 -33.32 -31.20 -5.27
N CYS A 6 -32.01 -31.15 -5.48
CA CYS A 6 -31.11 -30.52 -4.52
C CYS A 6 -31.31 -29.00 -4.63
N VAL A 7 -32.44 -28.53 -4.11
CA VAL A 7 -32.60 -27.15 -3.68
C VAL A 7 -31.63 -26.99 -2.51
N ALA A 8 -30.40 -26.58 -2.80
CA ALA A 8 -29.46 -25.91 -1.89
C ALA A 8 -28.02 -26.02 -2.40
N VAL A 9 -27.67 -25.32 -3.48
CA VAL A 9 -26.29 -24.84 -3.65
C VAL A 9 -26.34 -23.41 -4.23
N ALA A 10 -27.07 -22.53 -3.54
CA ALA A 10 -26.93 -21.10 -3.72
C ALA A 10 -26.03 -20.59 -2.59
N LEU A 11 -25.05 -19.75 -2.94
CA LEU A 11 -24.14 -19.00 -2.06
C LEU A 11 -23.01 -19.79 -1.38
N ALA A 12 -22.00 -20.15 -2.17
CA ALA A 12 -20.63 -20.26 -1.67
C ALA A 12 -19.64 -19.59 -2.65
N ALA A 13 -20.03 -18.43 -3.22
CA ALA A 13 -19.06 -17.50 -3.77
C ALA A 13 -18.46 -16.71 -2.60
N GLY A 14 -17.70 -17.42 -1.77
CA GLY A 14 -16.86 -16.78 -0.74
C GLY A 14 -15.90 -15.84 -1.46
N LEU A 15 -15.91 -14.58 -1.04
CA LEU A 15 -15.00 -13.54 -1.46
C LEU A 15 -13.55 -14.08 -1.37
N PHE A 16 -12.99 -14.54 -2.48
CA PHE A 16 -11.56 -14.80 -2.58
C PHE A 16 -10.87 -13.45 -2.60
N SER A 17 -10.56 -12.91 -1.42
CA SER A 17 -9.62 -11.80 -1.28
C SER A 17 -8.24 -12.30 -1.72
N LEU A 18 -7.83 -11.92 -2.92
CA LEU A 18 -6.47 -12.16 -3.41
C LEU A 18 -5.48 -11.45 -2.46
N PRO A 19 -4.37 -12.10 -2.07
CA PRO A 19 -3.36 -11.44 -1.25
C PRO A 19 -2.72 -10.32 -2.07
N ALA A 20 -2.83 -9.08 -1.60
CA ALA A 20 -2.02 -7.99 -2.10
C ALA A 20 -0.54 -8.30 -1.82
N THR A 21 0.30 -8.26 -2.85
CA THR A 21 1.75 -8.42 -2.69
C THR A 21 2.35 -7.03 -2.46
N ALA A 22 2.91 -6.81 -1.27
CA ALA A 22 3.65 -5.60 -0.95
C ALA A 22 5.16 -5.85 -1.11
N SER A 23 5.86 -4.94 -1.79
CA SER A 23 7.32 -4.93 -1.92
C SER A 23 7.85 -3.60 -1.43
N SER A 24 8.92 -3.62 -0.63
CA SER A 24 9.55 -2.41 -0.12
C SER A 24 11.05 -2.33 -0.41
N GLU A 25 11.54 -1.11 -0.61
CA GLU A 25 12.95 -0.78 -0.74
C GLU A 25 13.31 0.27 0.32
N TYR A 26 14.30 -0.04 1.16
CA TYR A 26 14.76 0.84 2.22
C TYR A 26 16.25 1.14 2.03
N PHE A 27 16.60 2.41 1.89
CA PHE A 27 17.98 2.82 1.67
C PHE A 27 18.24 4.24 2.15
N THR A 28 19.52 4.59 2.25
CA THR A 28 19.97 5.95 2.55
C THR A 28 20.48 6.60 1.28
N TYR A 29 20.11 7.85 1.04
CA TYR A 29 20.68 8.69 -0.01
C TYR A 29 21.12 10.03 0.58
N LYS A 30 22.44 10.22 0.71
CA LYS A 30 23.03 11.35 1.43
C LYS A 30 22.48 11.41 2.87
N ASP A 31 21.97 12.56 3.30
CA ASP A 31 21.42 12.76 4.64
C ASP A 31 19.97 12.27 4.79
N TRP A 32 19.40 11.67 3.74
CA TRP A 32 18.02 11.20 3.71
C TRP A 32 17.93 9.70 3.91
N THR A 33 16.97 9.28 4.71
CA THR A 33 16.45 7.92 4.72
C THR A 33 15.27 7.83 3.77
N VAL A 34 15.21 6.77 2.98
CA VAL A 34 14.20 6.57 1.92
C VAL A 34 13.54 5.22 2.11
N LEU A 35 12.20 5.22 2.05
CA LEU A 35 11.35 4.04 1.99
C LEU A 35 10.46 4.14 0.77
N ILE A 36 10.54 3.13 -0.11
CA ILE A 36 9.63 2.97 -1.25
C ILE A 36 8.77 1.76 -0.97
N GLU A 37 7.45 1.93 -1.02
CA GLU A 37 6.48 0.86 -0.89
C GLU A 37 5.68 0.72 -2.19
N LYS A 38 5.62 -0.50 -2.71
CA LYS A 38 4.81 -0.87 -3.88
C LYS A 38 3.72 -1.82 -3.40
N LEU A 39 2.47 -1.45 -3.67
CA LEU A 39 1.28 -2.20 -3.30
C LEU A 39 0.46 -2.49 -4.55
N ASP A 40 0.32 -3.76 -4.89
CA ASP A 40 -0.65 -4.21 -5.89
C ASP A 40 -2.03 -4.35 -5.23
N THR A 41 -2.99 -3.51 -5.61
CA THR A 41 -4.36 -3.55 -5.07
C THR A 41 -5.25 -4.56 -5.78
N GLY A 42 -4.77 -5.16 -6.88
CA GLY A 42 -5.55 -5.98 -7.81
C GLY A 42 -6.35 -5.16 -8.84
N GLU A 43 -6.47 -3.85 -8.66
CA GLU A 43 -6.98 -2.91 -9.67
C GLU A 43 -5.83 -2.16 -10.32
N ASP A 44 -4.89 -1.64 -9.51
CA ASP A 44 -3.74 -0.86 -9.94
C ASP A 44 -2.50 -1.16 -9.09
N LEU A 45 -1.33 -0.78 -9.61
CA LEU A 45 -0.10 -0.71 -8.83
C LEU A 45 0.01 0.66 -8.19
N ARG A 46 0.14 0.69 -6.85
CA ARG A 46 0.35 1.89 -6.06
C ARG A 46 1.80 1.97 -5.59
N ILE A 47 2.49 3.05 -5.92
CA ILE A 47 3.84 3.34 -5.42
C ILE A 47 3.78 4.54 -4.48
N THR A 48 4.32 4.37 -3.28
CA THR A 48 4.51 5.44 -2.31
C THR A 48 5.99 5.55 -1.99
N CYS A 49 6.52 6.76 -2.11
CA CYS A 49 7.90 7.10 -1.77
C CYS A 49 7.88 8.06 -0.59
N GLN A 50 8.43 7.62 0.53
CA GLN A 50 8.67 8.46 1.69
C GLN A 50 10.17 8.70 1.83
N MET A 51 10.56 9.96 2.04
CA MET A 51 11.94 10.31 2.37
C MET A 51 11.96 11.29 3.53
N TRP A 52 12.91 11.11 4.44
CA TRP A 52 13.03 11.97 5.61
C TRP A 52 14.47 12.15 6.08
N THR A 53 14.71 13.27 6.77
CA THR A 53 15.95 13.56 7.48
C THR A 53 15.73 13.56 9.00
N GLY A 54 16.81 13.43 9.76
CA GLY A 54 16.77 13.26 11.21
C GLY A 54 16.82 11.79 11.62
N GLY A 55 16.67 11.53 12.92
CA GLY A 55 16.77 10.20 13.53
C GLY A 55 16.91 10.36 15.05
N ASP A 56 16.30 9.45 15.81
CA ASP A 56 16.06 9.48 17.27
C ASP A 56 14.75 10.15 17.74
N GLY A 57 13.74 10.24 16.86
CA GLY A 57 12.42 10.79 17.21
C GLY A 57 11.57 11.08 15.98
N ASP A 58 10.85 12.20 15.99
CA ASP A 58 10.17 12.71 14.80
C ASP A 58 11.20 13.16 13.74
N PRO A 59 10.92 12.97 12.44
CA PRO A 59 11.78 13.48 11.38
C PRO A 59 11.95 14.99 11.46
N THR A 60 13.06 15.58 11.04
CA THR A 60 13.14 17.04 10.92
C THR A 60 12.32 17.53 9.73
N VAL A 61 12.43 16.83 8.60
CA VAL A 61 11.64 17.03 7.40
C VAL A 61 11.26 15.67 6.83
N GLN A 62 10.01 15.53 6.42
CA GLN A 62 9.48 14.38 5.70
C GLN A 62 8.79 14.83 4.41
N ILE A 63 9.02 14.08 3.35
CA ILE A 63 8.36 14.23 2.06
C ILE A 63 7.71 12.89 1.71
N ASP A 64 6.42 12.95 1.37
CA ASP A 64 5.64 11.80 0.91
C ASP A 64 5.17 12.08 -0.52
N VAL A 65 5.46 11.16 -1.44
CA VAL A 65 5.05 11.20 -2.85
C VAL A 65 4.32 9.92 -3.19
N SER A 66 3.21 10.02 -3.91
CA SER A 66 2.48 8.85 -4.39
C SER A 66 2.02 9.06 -5.83
N ASP A 67 2.01 7.98 -6.61
CA ASP A 67 1.41 7.94 -7.95
C ASP A 67 -0.11 7.72 -7.93
N GLY A 68 -0.72 7.77 -6.74
CA GLY A 68 -2.14 7.55 -6.54
C GLY A 68 -3.03 8.78 -6.75
N ASP A 69 -4.23 8.55 -7.29
CA ASP A 69 -5.22 9.59 -7.62
C ASP A 69 -5.93 10.24 -6.42
N VAL A 70 -5.62 9.84 -5.18
CA VAL A 70 -6.42 10.17 -3.96
C VAL A 70 -5.67 11.06 -2.95
N LEU A 71 -4.41 11.44 -3.22
CA LEU A 71 -3.66 12.38 -2.40
C LEU A 71 -3.08 13.50 -3.30
N PRO A 72 -2.70 14.67 -2.76
CA PRO A 72 -1.80 15.55 -3.50
C PRO A 72 -0.58 14.71 -3.92
N PRO A 73 -0.07 14.85 -5.15
CA PRO A 73 1.05 14.01 -5.63
C PRO A 73 2.29 14.14 -4.75
N MET A 74 2.35 15.19 -3.90
CA MET A 74 3.38 15.42 -2.90
C MET A 74 2.80 16.04 -1.61
N SER A 75 3.31 15.61 -0.46
CA SER A 75 3.14 16.30 0.82
C SER A 75 4.49 16.52 1.50
N ILE A 76 4.67 17.67 2.15
CA ILE A 76 5.88 18.02 2.91
C ILE A 76 5.50 18.40 4.34
N ARG A 77 6.18 17.80 5.31
CA ARG A 77 5.99 18.06 6.74
C ARG A 77 7.32 18.38 7.39
N ALA A 78 7.38 19.51 8.09
CA ALA A 78 8.48 19.85 8.97
C ALA A 78 8.02 19.66 10.42
N PHE A 79 8.89 19.12 11.26
CA PHE A 79 8.63 18.95 12.68
C PHE A 79 9.48 19.94 13.49
N PRO A 80 8.98 20.42 14.64
CA PRO A 80 9.62 21.46 15.45
C PRO A 80 10.92 21.00 16.12
#